data_AF-A0A183IF23-F1
#
_entry.id   AF-A0A183IF23-F1
#
_cell.length_a   1.000
_cell.length_b   1.000
_cell.length_c   1.000
_cell.angle_alpha   90.00
_cell.angle_beta   90.00
_cell.angle_gamma   90.00
#
_symmetry.space_group_name_H-M   'P 1'
#
loop_
_entity.id
_entity.type
_entity.pdbx_description
1 polymer ?
#
loop_
_entity_poly.entity_id
_entity_poly.type
_entity_poly.pdbx_seq_one_letter_code
_entity_poly.pdbx_strand_id
1 'polypeptide(L)'
;MRPDIPLNIPLRKTDAVLNCPSCMSLLCLDCQRHAVYCTQYRAMFVENCTVKNDETLYFKESGRKGKIRRRENLSGVTTSDSDVFHPVECSVCKTEVAVVDEDEVFHFFNVLVSCS
;
A
#
# COMPACT_ATOMS: atom_id res chain seq x y z
N MET A 1 -36.16 15.44 -9.91
CA MET A 1 -36.31 15.01 -8.51
C MET A 1 -35.11 14.15 -8.14
N ARG A 2 -34.29 14.58 -7.17
CA ARG A 2 -33.24 13.73 -6.63
C ARG A 2 -33.93 12.79 -5.63
N PRO A 3 -33.76 11.46 -5.71
CA PRO A 3 -34.38 10.56 -4.74
C PRO A 3 -33.86 10.90 -3.34
N ASP A 4 -34.78 10.98 -2.37
CA ASP A 4 -34.46 11.17 -0.97
C ASP A 4 -33.69 9.93 -0.47
N ILE A 5 -32.35 10.01 -0.52
CA ILE A 5 -31.47 8.99 0.04
C ILE A 5 -31.68 9.02 1.57
N PRO A 6 -32.06 7.91 2.21
CA PRO A 6 -32.26 7.89 3.65
C PRO A 6 -30.97 8.32 4.35
N LEU A 7 -31.05 9.38 5.17
CA LEU A 7 -29.94 10.02 5.91
C LEU A 7 -29.28 9.13 6.96
N ASN A 8 -29.57 7.83 6.99
CA ASN A 8 -29.12 6.88 8.01
C ASN A 8 -28.42 5.64 7.42
N ILE A 9 -27.68 5.83 6.32
CA ILE A 9 -26.69 4.85 5.88
C ILE A 9 -25.46 5.08 6.76
N PRO A 10 -25.01 4.10 7.57
CA PRO A 10 -23.77 4.23 8.32
C PRO A 10 -22.64 4.56 7.35
N LEU A 11 -22.01 5.73 7.53
CA LEU A 11 -20.85 6.09 6.73
C LEU A 11 -19.77 5.04 6.97
N ARG A 12 -19.16 4.55 5.89
CA ARG A 12 -17.99 3.67 5.99
C ARG A 12 -16.94 4.39 6.81
N LYS A 13 -16.51 3.77 7.91
CA LYS A 13 -15.49 4.33 8.79
C LYS A 13 -14.12 4.01 8.19
N THR A 14 -13.52 5.02 7.58
CA THR A 14 -12.09 4.99 7.19
C THR A 14 -11.25 5.47 8.37
N ASP A 15 -10.01 4.99 8.48
CA ASP A 15 -9.07 5.47 9.50
C ASP A 15 -8.39 6.79 9.08
N ALA A 16 -8.30 7.06 7.77
CA ALA A 16 -7.70 8.28 7.24
C ALA A 16 -8.02 8.53 5.76
N VAL A 17 -7.70 9.74 5.29
CA VAL A 17 -7.50 10.05 3.87
C VAL A 17 -5.99 10.15 3.61
N LEU A 18 -5.51 9.47 2.57
CA LEU A 18 -4.09 9.39 2.20
C LEU A 18 -3.80 10.23 0.97
N ASN A 19 -2.75 11.05 1.03
CA ASN A 19 -2.29 11.89 -0.08
C ASN A 19 -0.80 11.66 -0.35
N CYS A 20 -0.39 11.87 -1.60
CA CYS A 20 0.99 11.77 -2.02
C CYS A 20 1.86 12.83 -1.31
N PRO A 21 3.01 12.45 -0.73
CA PRO A 21 3.85 13.40 -0.01
C PRO A 21 4.56 14.41 -0.91
N SER A 22 4.77 14.09 -2.19
CA SER A 22 5.48 14.97 -3.12
C SER A 22 4.56 15.96 -3.84
N CYS A 23 3.36 15.54 -4.23
CA CYS A 23 2.45 16.37 -5.03
C CYS A 23 1.06 16.58 -4.42
N MET A 24 0.80 16.03 -3.23
CA MET A 24 -0.49 16.11 -2.52
C MET A 24 -1.69 15.52 -3.26
N SER A 25 -1.46 14.77 -4.34
CA SER A 25 -2.55 14.06 -5.04
C SER A 25 -3.18 13.02 -4.12
N LEU A 26 -4.51 12.90 -4.19
CA LEU A 26 -5.27 11.90 -3.44
C LEU A 26 -4.83 10.49 -3.82
N LEU A 27 -4.50 9.66 -2.84
CA LEU A 27 -4.10 8.26 -3.03
C LEU A 27 -5.16 7.27 -2.56
N CYS A 28 -5.87 7.58 -1.47
CA CYS A 28 -6.87 6.68 -0.91
C CYS A 28 -7.86 7.40 0.01
N LEU A 29 -9.15 7.05 -0.11
CA LEU A 29 -10.23 7.54 0.76
C LEU A 29 -10.72 6.50 1.78
N ASP A 30 -10.48 5.21 1.53
CA ASP A 30 -10.93 4.10 2.39
C ASP A 30 -9.74 3.22 2.75
N CYS A 31 -9.15 3.48 3.92
CA CYS A 31 -8.01 2.74 4.41
C CYS A 31 -8.17 2.36 5.87
N GLN A 32 -7.45 1.31 6.25
CA GLN A 32 -7.33 0.82 7.61
C GLN A 32 -5.89 1.00 8.06
N ARG A 33 -5.69 1.54 9.25
CA ARG A 33 -4.37 1.70 9.83
C ARG A 33 -3.81 0.33 10.21
N HIS A 34 -2.53 0.11 9.91
CA HIS A 34 -1.87 -1.15 10.25
C HIS A 34 -1.85 -1.37 11.77
N ALA A 35 -2.15 -2.59 12.23
CA ALA A 35 -2.29 -2.90 13.65
C ALA A 35 -1.00 -2.68 14.45
N VAL A 36 0.16 -2.94 13.83
CA VAL A 36 1.49 -2.82 14.46
C VAL A 36 2.13 -1.46 14.21
N TYR A 37 1.89 -0.86 13.05
CA TYR A 37 2.61 0.33 12.57
C TYR A 37 1.63 1.44 12.30
N CYS A 38 1.47 2.36 13.25
CA CYS A 38 0.47 3.42 13.17
C CYS A 38 0.68 4.42 12.02
N THR A 39 1.86 4.44 11.41
CA THR A 39 2.18 5.26 10.23
C THR A 39 1.93 4.56 8.91
N GLN A 40 1.51 3.28 8.94
CA GLN A 40 1.23 2.50 7.75
C GLN A 40 -0.27 2.24 7.62
N TYR A 41 -0.74 2.13 6.39
CA TYR A 41 -2.16 1.99 6.07
C TYR A 41 -2.34 0.92 4.99
N ARG A 42 -3.40 0.12 5.13
CA ARG A 42 -3.83 -0.89 4.19
C ARG A 42 -5.07 -0.41 3.46
N ALA A 43 -5.15 -0.62 2.17
CA ALA A 43 -6.32 -0.28 1.36
C ALA A 43 -6.55 -1.31 0.27
N MET A 44 -7.83 -1.51 -0.09
CA MET A 44 -8.22 -2.33 -1.25
C MET A 44 -8.36 -1.48 -2.52
N PHE A 45 -8.73 -0.21 -2.37
CA PHE A 45 -8.99 0.70 -3.49
C PHE A 45 -8.12 1.94 -3.38
N VAL A 46 -7.52 2.33 -4.50
CA VAL A 46 -6.59 3.44 -4.58
C VAL A 46 -6.91 4.34 -5.76
N GLU A 47 -6.50 5.60 -5.64
CA GLU A 47 -6.62 6.64 -6.67
C GLU A 47 -5.21 7.13 -7.02
N ASN A 48 -5.00 7.54 -8.27
CA ASN A 48 -3.71 8.11 -8.71
C ASN A 48 -2.47 7.25 -8.36
N CYS A 49 -2.61 5.93 -8.40
CA CYS A 49 -1.54 4.96 -8.16
C CYS A 49 -1.20 4.19 -9.45
N THR A 50 0.05 3.79 -9.60
CA THR A 50 0.53 2.91 -10.68
C THR A 50 1.37 1.80 -10.07
N VAL A 51 1.02 0.55 -10.36
CA VAL A 51 1.77 -0.64 -9.91
C VAL A 51 2.89 -0.92 -10.89
N LYS A 52 4.12 -1.09 -10.40
CA LYS A 52 5.27 -1.54 -11.18
C LYS A 52 5.36 -3.06 -11.16
N ASN A 53 4.58 -3.72 -12.01
CA ASN A 53 4.56 -5.18 -12.11
C ASN A 53 5.90 -5.77 -12.59
N ASP A 54 6.72 -4.96 -13.27
CA ASP A 54 8.06 -5.36 -13.74
C ASP A 54 9.08 -5.49 -12.59
N GLU A 55 8.77 -4.91 -11.43
CA GLU A 55 9.61 -4.94 -10.24
C GLU A 55 8.94 -5.81 -9.17
N THR A 56 9.72 -6.71 -8.58
CA THR A 56 9.26 -7.59 -7.51
C THR A 56 10.18 -7.49 -6.31
N LEU A 57 9.59 -7.18 -5.16
CA LEU A 57 10.24 -7.18 -3.87
C LEU A 57 9.88 -8.44 -3.11
N TYR A 58 10.88 -9.03 -2.46
CA TYR A 58 10.71 -10.20 -1.60
C TYR A 58 11.09 -9.81 -0.18
N PHE A 59 10.11 -9.83 0.73
CA PHE A 59 10.39 -9.70 2.16
C PHE A 59 10.55 -11.09 2.75
N LYS A 60 11.72 -11.34 3.35
CA LYS A 60 11.85 -12.48 4.25
C LYS A 60 11.28 -12.06 5.58
N GLU A 61 10.25 -12.75 6.07
CA GLU A 61 9.85 -12.63 7.47
C GLU A 61 11.12 -12.75 8.33
N SER A 62 11.40 -11.72 9.12
CA SER A 62 12.64 -11.63 9.89
C SER A 62 12.59 -12.54 11.11
N GLY A 63 12.59 -13.85 10.88
CA GLY A 63 13.10 -14.82 11.83
C GLY A 63 14.63 -14.72 11.90
N ARG A 64 15.13 -13.87 12.79
CA ARG A 64 16.50 -13.89 13.38
C ARG A 64 17.71 -13.83 12.41
N LYS A 65 18.49 -12.74 12.52
CA LYS A 65 19.93 -12.59 12.19
C LYS A 65 20.42 -13.27 10.89
N GLY A 66 20.62 -12.50 9.84
CA GLY A 66 21.39 -12.93 8.66
C GLY A 66 22.07 -11.76 7.94
N LYS A 67 23.39 -11.84 7.81
CA LYS A 67 24.30 -10.81 7.27
C LYS A 67 23.91 -10.34 5.86
N ILE A 68 24.03 -9.02 5.64
CA ILE A 68 24.07 -8.41 4.32
C ILE A 68 25.22 -9.04 3.52
N ARG A 69 24.88 -9.76 2.44
CA ARG A 69 25.79 -10.07 1.35
C ARG A 69 25.14 -9.70 0.03
N ARG A 70 25.67 -8.63 -0.56
CA ARG A 70 25.48 -8.18 -1.93
C ARG A 70 25.94 -9.28 -2.90
N ARG A 71 25.06 -9.84 -3.75
CA ARG A 71 25.22 -9.93 -5.23
C ARG A 71 24.13 -10.75 -5.93
N GLU A 72 23.81 -10.24 -7.13
CA GLU A 72 23.28 -10.81 -8.39
C GLU A 72 22.95 -12.32 -8.50
N ASN A 73 21.79 -12.56 -9.14
CA ASN A 73 21.41 -13.71 -9.97
C ASN A 73 21.57 -15.11 -9.37
N LEU A 74 20.47 -15.65 -8.83
CA LEU A 74 20.22 -17.09 -8.89
C LEU A 74 18.72 -17.40 -8.90
N SER A 75 18.27 -17.86 -10.06
CA SER A 75 17.03 -18.59 -10.27
C SER A 75 16.92 -19.81 -9.35
N GLY A 76 15.73 -19.99 -8.76
CA GLY A 76 15.30 -21.28 -8.22
C GLY A 76 15.55 -21.48 -6.73
N VAL A 77 14.69 -20.87 -5.91
CA VAL A 77 14.43 -21.34 -4.55
C VAL A 77 12.92 -21.42 -4.36
N THR A 78 12.41 -22.65 -4.31
CA THR A 78 11.06 -22.96 -3.83
C THR A 78 11.02 -22.71 -2.32
N THR A 79 10.59 -21.53 -1.91
CA THR A 79 10.23 -21.23 -0.51
C THR A 79 8.77 -20.85 -0.47
N SER A 80 7.94 -21.81 -0.08
CA SER A 80 6.59 -21.56 0.45
C SER A 80 6.67 -20.48 1.54
N ASP A 81 5.83 -19.44 1.45
CA ASP A 81 5.78 -18.21 2.26
C ASP A 81 6.90 -17.17 2.02
N SER A 82 7.14 -16.79 0.76
CA SER A 82 7.81 -15.52 0.49
C SER A 82 6.76 -14.56 -0.05
N ASP A 83 6.30 -13.62 0.78
CA ASP A 83 5.33 -12.61 0.34
C ASP A 83 5.94 -11.80 -0.81
N VAL A 84 5.32 -11.94 -1.98
CA VAL A 84 5.68 -11.23 -3.21
C VAL A 84 5.00 -9.88 -3.18
N PHE A 85 5.78 -8.81 -3.34
CA PHE A 85 5.26 -7.45 -3.37
C PHE A 85 5.67 -6.72 -4.63
N HIS A 86 4.76 -5.92 -5.17
CA HIS A 86 5.03 -5.02 -6.28
C HIS A 86 5.03 -3.56 -5.83
N PRO A 87 6.07 -2.76 -6.17
CA PRO A 87 6.10 -1.34 -5.84
C PRO A 87 4.95 -0.56 -6.46
N VAL A 88 4.45 0.43 -5.73
CA VAL A 88 3.36 1.31 -6.16
C VAL A 88 3.82 2.76 -6.08
N GLU A 89 3.74 3.44 -7.21
CA GLU A 89 4.07 4.85 -7.34
C GLU A 89 2.84 5.72 -7.54
N CYS A 90 2.93 6.99 -7.16
CA CYS A 90 1.96 8.00 -7.54
C CYS A 90 2.00 8.20 -9.07
N SER A 91 0.86 8.07 -9.74
CA SER A 91 0.74 8.23 -11.19
C SER A 91 1.07 9.65 -11.66
N VAL A 92 0.93 10.64 -10.77
CA VAL A 92 1.13 12.08 -11.07
C VAL A 92 2.60 12.48 -10.99
N CYS A 93 3.33 12.06 -9.95
CA CYS A 93 4.70 12.54 -9.69
C CYS A 93 5.75 11.43 -9.56
N LYS A 94 5.37 10.15 -9.75
CA LYS A 94 6.27 8.99 -9.74
C LYS A 94 6.96 8.71 -8.41
N THR A 95 6.51 9.34 -7.33
CA THR A 95 6.97 9.05 -5.98
C THR A 95 6.46 7.68 -5.55
N GLU A 96 7.35 6.83 -5.05
CA GLU A 96 6.97 5.55 -4.44
C GLU A 96 6.25 5.80 -3.10
N VAL A 97 5.05 5.24 -2.98
CA VAL A 97 4.12 5.53 -1.87
C VAL A 97 3.63 4.27 -1.16
N ALA A 98 3.65 3.12 -1.85
CA ALA A 98 3.15 1.86 -1.33
C ALA A 98 3.81 0.64 -2.02
N VAL A 99 3.45 -0.54 -1.53
CA VAL A 99 3.60 -1.83 -2.23
C VAL A 99 2.24 -2.52 -2.27
N VAL A 100 2.03 -3.43 -3.22
CA VAL A 100 0.84 -4.30 -3.30
C VAL A 100 1.24 -5.76 -3.20
N ASP A 101 0.48 -6.56 -2.45
CA ASP A 101 0.70 -8.00 -2.29
C ASP A 101 -0.12 -8.83 -3.31
N GLU A 102 -0.02 -10.16 -3.22
CA GLU A 102 -0.75 -11.09 -4.10
C GLU A 102 -2.27 -11.04 -3.92
N ASP A 103 -2.75 -10.59 -2.75
CA ASP A 103 -4.18 -10.42 -2.44
C ASP A 103 -4.71 -9.05 -2.93
N GLU A 104 -3.93 -8.32 -3.72
CA GLU A 104 -4.20 -6.98 -4.22
C GLU A 104 -4.44 -5.94 -3.09
N VAL A 105 -3.83 -6.16 -1.92
CA VAL A 105 -3.89 -5.21 -0.81
C VAL A 105 -2.72 -4.24 -0.89
N PHE A 106 -3.03 -2.95 -0.91
CA PHE A 106 -2.04 -1.88 -0.95
C PHE A 106 -1.57 -1.53 0.47
N HIS A 107 -0.25 -1.56 0.69
CA HIS A 107 0.41 -1.21 1.95
C HIS A 107 1.18 0.11 1.78
N PHE A 108 0.62 1.20 2.31
CA PHE A 108 1.21 2.54 2.25
C PHE A 108 2.16 2.80 3.43
N PHE A 109 3.31 3.40 3.16
CA PHE A 109 4.35 3.72 4.17
C PHE A 109 4.95 5.13 4.03
N ASN A 110 4.69 5.84 2.93
CA ASN A 110 5.19 7.20 2.68
C ASN A 110 4.05 8.09 2.16
N VAL A 111 3.14 8.47 3.06
CA VAL A 111 1.92 9.22 2.71
C VAL A 111 1.64 10.35 3.70
N LEU A 112 0.98 11.40 3.21
CA LEU A 112 0.39 12.43 4.05
C LEU A 112 -1.00 11.99 4.49
N VAL A 113 -1.22 12.01 5.79
CA VAL A 113 -2.46 11.58 6.42
C VAL A 113 -3.27 12.81 6.78
N SER A 114 -4.50 12.88 6.31
CA SER A 114 -5.50 13.86 6.76
C SER A 114 -6.63 13.14 7.48
N CYS A 115 -7.08 13.69 8.62
CA CYS A 115 -8.19 13.14 9.38
C CYS A 115 -9.50 13.24 8.59
N SER A 116 -10.27 12.15 8.59
CA SER A 116 -11.68 12.09 8.19
C SER A 116 -12.62 12.49 9.33
#